data_AF-A0A381XFZ0-F1
#
_entry.id   AF-A0A381XFZ0-F1
#
_cell.length_a   1.000
_cell.length_b   1.000
_cell.length_c   1.000
_cell.angle_alpha   90.00
_cell.angle_beta   90.00
_cell.angle_gamma   90.00
#
_symmetry.space_group_name_H-M   'P 1'
#
loop_
_entity.id
_entity.type
_entity.pdbx_description
1 polymer ?
#
loop_
_entity_poly.entity_id
_entity_poly.type
_entity_poly.pdbx_seq_one_letter_code
_entity_poly.pdbx_strand_id
1 'polypeptide(L)'
;VLNQFIGLTEGKAIYFEIEDQKVYAEFETGREESNKISSVHYIQFNFNAAAKAAFLENPESVKLIINYKNYTYSETINEGMHKSWSEDLLSS
;
A
#
# COMPACT_ATOMS: atom_id res chain seq x y z
N VAL A 1 17.39 3.90 -13.11
CA VAL A 1 16.32 4.07 -12.10
C VAL A 1 15.54 2.77 -11.92
N LEU A 2 14.80 2.27 -12.92
CA LEU A 2 13.93 1.09 -12.78
C LEU A 2 14.62 -0.17 -12.23
N ASN A 3 15.85 -0.46 -12.66
CA ASN A 3 16.63 -1.63 -12.18
C ASN A 3 16.85 -1.67 -10.66
N GLN A 4 16.78 -0.53 -9.95
CA GLN A 4 16.97 -0.50 -8.49
C GLN A 4 15.77 -1.09 -7.74
N PHE A 5 14.61 -1.20 -8.41
CA PHE A 5 13.35 -1.71 -7.87
C PHE A 5 13.05 -3.16 -8.29
N ILE A 6 14.00 -3.88 -8.92
CA ILE A 6 13.85 -5.31 -9.23
C ILE A 6 13.62 -6.10 -7.94
N GLY A 7 12.47 -6.77 -7.85
CA GLY A 7 12.00 -7.53 -6.69
C GLY A 7 11.13 -6.73 -5.71
N LEU A 8 10.67 -5.52 -6.08
CA LEU A 8 9.71 -4.75 -5.28
C LEU A 8 8.39 -5.51 -5.07
N THR A 9 7.98 -6.27 -6.08
CA THR A 9 6.67 -6.95 -6.15
C THR A 9 6.60 -8.25 -5.34
N GLU A 10 7.75 -8.81 -4.95
CA GLU A 10 7.86 -10.04 -4.17
C GLU A 10 7.88 -9.79 -2.65
N GLY A 11 7.98 -8.52 -2.23
CA GLY A 11 8.25 -8.14 -0.85
C GLY A 11 7.12 -7.39 -0.15
N LYS A 12 7.20 -7.36 1.18
CA LYS A 12 6.36 -6.52 2.06
C LYS A 12 6.85 -5.07 2.12
N ALA A 13 7.00 -4.47 0.94
CA ALA A 13 7.67 -3.19 0.76
C ALA A 13 6.72 -1.99 0.78
N ILE A 14 5.49 -2.18 0.29
CA ILE A 14 4.47 -1.13 0.24
C ILE A 14 3.36 -1.51 1.22
N TYR A 15 3.00 -0.61 2.12
CA TYR A 15 1.96 -0.87 3.12
C TYR A 15 1.32 0.41 3.63
N PHE A 16 0.08 0.28 4.10
CA PHE A 16 -0.47 1.23 5.05
C PHE A 16 0.06 0.94 6.45
N GLU A 17 0.47 1.98 7.16
CA GLU A 17 0.71 1.96 8.59
C GLU A 17 -0.39 2.77 9.28
N ILE A 18 -1.08 2.15 10.23
CA ILE A 18 -2.21 2.72 10.95
C ILE A 18 -2.02 2.34 12.41
N GLU A 19 -1.61 3.29 13.22
CA GLU A 19 -1.13 3.03 14.58
C GLU A 19 -0.03 1.94 14.57
N ASP A 20 -0.25 0.81 15.25
CA ASP A 20 0.67 -0.33 15.31
C ASP A 20 0.40 -1.41 14.24
N GLN A 21 -0.56 -1.17 13.34
CA GLN A 21 -0.98 -2.13 12.31
C GLN A 21 -0.35 -1.83 10.95
N LYS A 22 -0.07 -2.90 10.20
CA LYS A 22 0.42 -2.82 8.81
C LYS A 22 -0.48 -3.62 7.88
N VAL A 23 -0.98 -2.95 6.84
CA VAL A 23 -1.73 -3.58 5.73
C VAL A 23 -0.85 -3.56 4.50
N TYR A 24 -0.29 -4.72 4.15
CA TYR A 24 0.64 -4.84 3.03
C TYR A 24 -0.08 -4.85 1.69
N ALA A 25 0.53 -4.23 0.69
CA ALA A 25 0.10 -4.33 -0.69
C ALA A 25 0.33 -5.76 -1.20
N GLU A 26 -0.65 -6.28 -1.92
CA GLU A 26 -0.55 -7.50 -2.71
C GLU A 26 -0.51 -7.10 -4.18
N PHE A 27 0.54 -7.52 -4.88
CA PHE A 27 0.70 -7.27 -6.31
C PHE A 27 -0.12 -8.28 -7.11
N GLU A 28 -0.79 -7.85 -8.18
CA GLU A 28 -1.48 -8.77 -9.08
C GLU A 28 -0.50 -9.80 -9.66
N THR A 29 -0.82 -11.09 -9.46
CA THR A 29 -0.06 -12.19 -10.05
C THR A 29 -0.51 -12.45 -11.49
N GLY A 30 0.43 -12.64 -12.42
CA GLY A 30 0.12 -13.06 -13.80
C GLY A 30 0.32 -12.02 -14.90
N ARG A 31 0.78 -10.80 -14.59
CA ARG A 31 1.22 -9.80 -15.61
C ARG A 31 2.73 -9.58 -15.68
N GLU A 32 3.48 -10.13 -14.72
CA GLU A 32 4.93 -10.06 -14.75
C GLU A 32 5.47 -11.16 -15.66
N GLU A 33 5.74 -10.82 -16.93
CA GLU A 33 6.67 -11.64 -17.72
C GLU A 33 7.99 -11.64 -16.96
N SER A 34 8.49 -12.84 -16.60
CA SER A 34 9.68 -13.11 -15.77
C SER A 34 10.98 -12.32 -16.07
N ASN A 35 11.01 -11.50 -17.13
CA ASN A 35 12.14 -10.69 -17.56
C ASN A 35 11.80 -9.23 -17.90
N LYS A 36 10.58 -8.75 -17.62
CA LYS A 36 10.19 -7.35 -17.87
C LYS A 36 9.89 -6.65 -16.56
N ILE A 37 10.72 -5.66 -16.23
CA ILE A 37 10.40 -4.71 -15.17
C ILE A 37 9.35 -3.75 -15.73
N SER A 38 8.19 -3.70 -15.08
CA SER A 38 7.15 -2.74 -15.43
C SER A 38 7.37 -1.45 -14.64
N SER A 39 7.05 -0.31 -15.26
CA SER A 39 6.94 0.96 -14.53
C SER A 39 5.56 1.11 -13.86
N VAL A 40 4.63 0.19 -14.12
CA VAL A 40 3.23 0.23 -13.66
C VAL A 40 2.83 -1.13 -13.10
N HIS A 41 2.31 -1.12 -11.87
CA HIS A 41 1.80 -2.30 -11.20
C HIS A 41 0.40 -2.02 -10.64
N TYR A 42 -0.44 -3.05 -10.64
CA TYR A 42 -1.71 -3.04 -9.93
C TYR A 42 -1.48 -3.73 -8.58
N ILE A 43 -1.95 -3.07 -7.52
CA ILE A 43 -1.86 -3.56 -6.14
C ILE A 43 -3.22 -3.51 -5.47
N GLN A 44 -3.43 -4.41 -4.53
CA GLN A 44 -4.60 -4.44 -3.67
C GLN A 44 -4.16 -4.41 -2.20
N PHE A 45 -4.95 -3.76 -1.35
CA PHE A 45 -4.77 -3.78 0.09
C PHE A 45 -5.95 -4.52 0.72
N ASN A 46 -5.66 -5.65 1.36
CA ASN A 46 -6.68 -6.48 2.00
C ASN A 46 -6.81 -6.10 3.48
N PHE A 47 -7.79 -5.25 3.78
CA PHE A 47 -8.08 -4.83 5.15
C PHE A 47 -8.89 -5.90 5.88
N ASN A 48 -8.37 -6.37 7.01
CA ASN A 48 -9.19 -7.13 7.96
C ASN A 48 -10.09 -6.20 8.78
N ALA A 49 -11.01 -6.75 9.56
CA ALA A 49 -11.98 -5.95 10.34
C ALA A 49 -11.32 -4.95 11.30
N ALA A 50 -10.20 -5.33 11.94
CA ALA A 50 -9.49 -4.45 12.87
C ALA A 50 -8.80 -3.29 12.15
N ALA A 51 -8.11 -3.58 11.03
CA ALA A 51 -7.45 -2.57 10.22
C ALA A 51 -8.45 -1.62 9.54
N LYS A 52 -9.60 -2.14 9.12
CA LYS A 52 -10.68 -1.32 8.56
C LYS A 52 -11.24 -0.35 9.60
N ALA A 53 -11.50 -0.83 10.83
CA ALA A 53 -11.93 0.06 11.91
C ALA A 53 -10.86 1.12 12.23
N ALA A 54 -9.60 0.72 12.39
CA ALA A 54 -8.50 1.64 12.67
C ALA A 54 -8.32 2.69 11.57
N PHE A 55 -8.44 2.30 10.29
CA PHE A 55 -8.39 3.23 9.16
C PHE A 55 -9.48 4.29 9.27
N LEU A 56 -10.72 3.90 9.55
CA LEU A 56 -11.88 4.80 9.59
C LEU A 56 -11.87 5.73 10.82
N GLU A 57 -11.44 5.22 11.97
CA GLU A 57 -11.51 5.94 13.25
C GLU A 57 -10.34 6.91 13.46
N ASN A 58 -9.17 6.62 12.86
CA ASN A 58 -7.92 7.35 13.13
C ASN A 58 -7.30 7.97 11.86
N PRO A 59 -7.98 8.90 11.16
CA PRO A 59 -7.52 9.46 9.88
C PRO A 59 -6.11 10.04 9.92
N GLU A 60 -5.76 10.76 11.00
CA GLU A 60 -4.46 11.40 11.20
C GLU A 60 -3.30 10.41 11.36
N SER A 61 -3.59 9.15 11.66
CA SER A 61 -2.60 8.09 11.87
C SER A 61 -2.26 7.32 10.60
N VAL A 62 -3.04 7.48 9.53
CA VAL A 62 -2.93 6.65 8.32
C VAL A 62 -1.79 7.15 7.44
N LYS A 63 -0.78 6.30 7.27
CA LYS A 63 0.37 6.56 6.39
C LYS A 63 0.47 5.53 5.28
N LEU A 64 0.79 5.99 4.07
CA LEU A 64 1.26 5.11 3.00
C LEU A 64 2.78 5.08 3.02
N ILE A 65 3.36 3.90 3.15
CA ILE A 65 4.81 3.70 3.30
C ILE A 65 5.33 2.83 2.17
N ILE A 66 6.48 3.24 1.62
CA ILE A 66 7.34 2.42 0.77
C ILE A 66 8.65 2.25 1.53
N ASN A 67 8.98 1.02 1.90
CA ASN A 67 10.23 0.66 2.53
C ASN A 67 10.91 -0.45 1.73
N TYR A 68 11.83 -0.07 0.85
CA TYR A 68 12.46 -0.99 -0.08
C TYR A 68 13.94 -0.70 -0.31
N LYS A 69 14.82 -1.60 0.17
CA LYS A 69 16.28 -1.47 0.05
C LYS A 69 16.75 -0.09 0.53
N ASN A 70 17.26 0.75 -0.38
CA ASN A 70 17.76 2.09 -0.11
C ASN A 70 16.73 3.19 -0.43
N TYR A 71 15.49 2.82 -0.73
CA TYR A 71 14.38 3.72 -0.99
C TYR A 71 13.34 3.61 0.12
N THR A 72 13.27 4.65 0.94
CA THR A 72 12.28 4.77 2.01
C THR A 72 11.49 6.06 1.80
N TYR A 73 10.16 5.93 1.77
CA TYR A 73 9.23 7.04 1.64
C TYR A 73 8.01 6.78 2.52
N SER A 74 7.46 7.84 3.11
CA SER A 74 6.26 7.78 3.93
C SER A 74 5.50 9.09 3.79
N GLU A 75 4.18 8.99 3.65
CA GLU A 75 3.27 10.14 3.58
C GLU A 75 2.06 9.86 4.47
N THR A 76 1.67 10.81 5.31
CA THR A 76 0.35 10.80 5.95
C THR A 76 -0.68 11.19 4.90
N ILE A 77 -1.75 10.41 4.75
CA ILE A 77 -2.76 10.73 3.74
C ILE A 77 -3.57 11.94 4.18
N ASN A 78 -3.93 12.81 3.23
CA ASN A 78 -4.74 13.98 3.54
C ASN A 78 -6.22 13.61 3.73
N GLU A 79 -6.97 14.51 4.35
CA GLU A 79 -8.40 14.36 4.64
C GLU A 79 -9.24 13.98 3.39
N GLY A 80 -8.95 14.58 2.24
CA GLY A 80 -9.67 14.30 1.00
C GLY A 80 -9.48 12.87 0.51
N MET A 81 -8.23 12.37 0.54
CA MET A 81 -7.91 10.98 0.21
C MET A 81 -8.53 10.02 1.22
N HIS A 82 -8.39 10.31 2.52
CA HIS A 82 -8.96 9.48 3.57
C HIS A 82 -10.47 9.30 3.40
N LYS A 83 -11.20 10.40 3.17
CA LYS A 83 -12.64 10.36 2.92
C LYS A 83 -12.97 9.50 1.69
N SER A 84 -12.32 9.75 0.56
CA SER A 84 -12.58 9.01 -0.69
C SER A 84 -12.33 7.51 -0.51
N TRP A 85 -11.23 7.12 0.14
CA TRP A 85 -10.88 5.71 0.32
C TRP A 85 -11.72 5.03 1.40
N SER A 86 -12.22 5.79 2.38
CA SER A 86 -13.17 5.28 3.37
C SER A 86 -14.48 4.86 2.71
N GLU A 87 -14.96 5.60 1.71
CA GLU A 87 -16.15 5.24 0.93
C GLU A 87 -15.93 3.92 0.16
N ASP A 88 -14.79 3.77 -0.52
CA ASP A 88 -14.41 2.53 -1.21
C ASP A 88 -14.37 1.35 -0.24
N LEU A 89 -13.70 1.53 0.91
CA LEU A 89 -13.53 0.50 1.92
C LEU A 89 -14.85 0.08 2.57
N LEU A 90 -15.84 0.96 2.68
CA LEU A 90 -17.18 0.62 3.17
C LEU A 90 -18.01 -0.16 2.14
N SER A 91 -17.71 0.01 0.85
CA SER A 91 -18.40 -0.67 -0.26
C SER A 91 -17.79 -2.01 -0.68
N SER A 92 -16.59 -2.33 -0.18
CA SER A 92 -15.87 -3.59 -0.42
C SER A 92 -16.39 -4.76 0.40
#